data_AF-A0A1H9WCU9-F1
#
_entry.id   AF-A0A1H9WCU9-F1
#
_cell.length_a   1.000
_cell.length_b   1.000
_cell.length_c   1.000
_cell.angle_alpha   90.00
_cell.angle_beta   90.00
_cell.angle_gamma   90.00
#
_symmetry.space_group_name_H-M   'P 1'
#
loop_
_entity.id
_entity.type
_entity.pdbx_description
1 polymer ?
#
loop_
_entity_poly.entity_id
_entity_poly.type
_entity_poly.pdbx_seq_one_letter_code
_entity_poly.pdbx_strand_id
1 'polypeptide(L)'
;MDNAVYWYAVVSVLLFLKMFAIAVYQGFHRITKMTFKTPEDAAFVGRDAAKEELPQVQRAARAWSNDVENIPIFLALGVAYVWVGAAPGLAAWLFLTFTGARYVHTLCLLAGLQPWRTVAYFVGVGCMFVMCGLIMSALH
;
A
#
# COMPACT_ATOMS: atom_id res chain seq x y z
N MET A 1 -24.52 -3.83 -8.61
CA MET A 1 -23.83 -3.82 -7.30
C MET A 1 -22.84 -4.98 -7.20
N ASP A 2 -23.21 -6.18 -7.65
CA ASP A 2 -22.38 -7.41 -7.58
C ASP A 2 -20.96 -7.26 -8.12
N ASN A 3 -20.79 -6.58 -9.26
CA ASN A 3 -19.48 -6.39 -9.86
C ASN A 3 -18.56 -5.51 -8.98
N ALA A 4 -19.09 -4.42 -8.40
CA ALA A 4 -18.29 -3.50 -7.58
C ALA A 4 -17.87 -4.13 -6.23
N VAL A 5 -18.78 -4.88 -5.59
CA VAL A 5 -18.49 -5.63 -4.36
C VAL A 5 -17.40 -6.67 -4.61
N TYR A 6 -17.51 -7.41 -5.72
CA TYR A 6 -16.52 -8.41 -6.11
C TYR A 6 -15.13 -7.79 -6.27
N TRP A 7 -15.00 -6.71 -7.07
CA TRP A 7 -13.70 -6.06 -7.28
C TRP A 7 -13.15 -5.41 -6.01
N TYR A 8 -14.02 -4.84 -5.16
CA TYR A 8 -13.62 -4.31 -3.87
C TYR A 8 -13.02 -5.41 -2.97
N ALA A 9 -13.66 -6.58 -2.89
CA ALA A 9 -13.15 -7.71 -2.11
C ALA A 9 -11.81 -8.21 -2.64
N VAL A 10 -11.69 -8.40 -3.96
CA VAL A 10 -10.42 -8.81 -4.61
C VAL A 10 -9.30 -7.84 -4.30
N VAL A 11 -9.53 -6.54 -4.50
CA VAL A 11 -8.50 -5.52 -4.26
C VAL A 11 -8.14 -5.41 -2.79
N SER A 12 -9.10 -5.54 -1.88
CA SER A 12 -8.82 -5.52 -0.43
C SER A 12 -7.85 -6.64 -0.03
N VAL A 13 -8.07 -7.85 -0.55
CA VAL A 13 -7.17 -9.00 -0.33
C VAL A 13 -5.80 -8.76 -0.95
N LEU A 14 -5.74 -8.25 -2.18
CA LEU A 14 -4.46 -7.95 -2.85
C LEU A 14 -3.64 -6.92 -2.07
N LEU A 15 -4.27 -5.82 -1.64
CA LEU A 15 -3.62 -4.77 -0.86
C LEU A 15 -3.13 -5.30 0.50
N PHE A 16 -3.92 -6.14 1.17
CA PHE A 16 -3.50 -6.82 2.40
C PHE A 16 -2.27 -7.69 2.16
N LEU A 17 -2.29 -8.57 1.15
CA LEU A 17 -1.18 -9.45 0.82
C LEU A 17 0.10 -8.65 0.49
N LYS A 18 -0.05 -7.53 -0.24
CA LYS A 18 1.05 -6.62 -0.56
C LYS A 18 1.68 -6.03 0.69
N MET A 19 0.86 -5.50 1.60
CA MET A 19 1.34 -4.95 2.87
C MET A 19 2.06 -6.06 3.64
N PHE A 20 1.41 -7.20 3.85
CA PHE A 20 2.01 -8.34 4.55
C PHE A 20 3.36 -8.76 3.97
N ALA A 21 3.48 -8.80 2.63
CA ALA A 21 4.75 -9.09 1.97
C ALA A 21 5.87 -8.08 2.30
N ILE A 22 5.55 -6.79 2.45
CA ILE A 22 6.52 -5.76 2.88
C ILE A 22 6.94 -5.98 4.33
N ALA A 23 6.00 -6.35 5.22
CA ALA A 23 6.33 -6.67 6.61
C ALA A 23 7.26 -7.89 6.71
N VAL A 24 6.97 -8.95 5.95
CA VAL A 24 7.83 -10.14 5.86
C VAL A 24 9.20 -9.78 5.28
N TYR A 25 9.27 -8.93 4.24
CA TYR A 25 10.53 -8.48 3.65
C TYR A 25 11.42 -7.77 4.67
N GLN A 26 10.85 -6.90 5.51
CA GLN A 26 11.58 -6.23 6.58
C GLN A 26 12.08 -7.22 7.64
N GLY A 27 11.21 -8.13 8.11
CA GLY A 27 11.55 -9.15 9.10
C GLY A 27 12.65 -10.09 8.61
N PHE A 28 12.54 -10.57 7.37
CA PHE A 28 13.53 -11.43 6.75
C PHE A 28 14.92 -10.77 6.70
N HIS A 29 15.00 -9.51 6.23
CA HIS A 29 16.29 -8.81 6.17
C HIS A 29 16.89 -8.54 7.55
N ARG A 30 16.06 -8.23 8.56
CA ARG A 30 16.53 -8.06 9.95
C ARG A 30 17.11 -9.35 10.52
N ILE A 31 16.41 -10.47 10.34
CA ILE A 31 16.81 -11.79 10.85
C ILE A 31 18.04 -12.31 10.10
N THR A 32 18.03 -12.32 8.76
CA THR A 32 19.15 -12.86 7.96
C THR A 32 20.45 -12.08 8.14
N LYS A 33 20.37 -10.77 8.37
CA LYS A 33 21.56 -9.92 8.60
C LYS A 33 21.86 -9.68 10.07
N MET A 34 21.07 -10.25 10.99
CA MET A 34 21.24 -10.12 12.45
C MET A 34 21.45 -8.66 12.90
N THR A 35 20.77 -7.73 12.21
CA THR A 35 20.92 -6.29 12.41
C THR A 35 19.61 -5.75 12.95
N PHE A 36 19.58 -5.50 14.26
CA PHE A 36 18.42 -5.01 14.97
C PHE A 36 18.71 -3.63 15.55
N LYS A 37 17.78 -2.70 15.37
CA LYS A 37 17.83 -1.37 15.99
C LYS A 37 17.32 -1.40 17.43
N THR A 38 16.35 -2.26 17.71
CA THR A 38 15.81 -2.45 19.07
C THR A 38 16.88 -3.12 19.94
N PRO A 39 17.25 -2.52 21.09
CA PRO A 39 18.27 -3.10 21.96
C PRO A 39 17.83 -4.44 22.57
N GLU A 40 16.54 -4.63 22.81
CA GLU A 40 15.97 -5.90 23.32
C GLU A 40 16.16 -7.04 22.30
N ASP A 41 15.82 -6.80 21.03
CA ASP A 41 15.99 -7.77 19.94
C ASP A 41 17.47 -8.08 19.69
N ALA A 42 18.33 -7.07 19.76
CA ALA A 42 19.77 -7.23 19.59
C ALA A 42 20.38 -8.06 20.74
N ALA A 43 20.00 -7.77 21.98
CA ALA A 43 20.43 -8.49 23.17
C ALA A 43 19.97 -9.97 23.15
N PHE A 44 18.75 -10.24 22.69
CA PHE A 44 18.25 -11.61 22.53
C PHE A 44 19.11 -12.44 21.56
N VAL A 45 19.71 -11.78 20.57
CA VAL A 45 20.55 -12.37 19.54
C VAL A 45 22.05 -12.27 19.88
N GLY A 46 22.40 -11.72 21.06
CA GLY A 46 23.78 -11.57 21.52
C GLY A 46 24.60 -10.57 20.68
N ARG A 47 23.93 -9.57 20.08
CA ARG A 47 24.54 -8.52 19.26
C ARG A 47 24.31 -7.15 19.89
N ASP A 48 25.24 -6.22 19.66
CA ASP A 48 25.00 -4.82 19.99
C ASP A 48 23.93 -4.22 19.07
N ALA A 49 23.12 -3.32 19.61
CA ALA A 49 22.13 -2.59 18.84
C ALA A 49 22.80 -1.81 17.69
N ALA A 50 22.31 -2.03 16.48
CA ALA A 50 22.82 -1.30 15.33
C ALA A 50 22.39 0.17 15.40
N LYS A 51 23.34 1.09 15.16
CA LYS A 51 23.06 2.54 15.11
C LYS A 51 22.02 2.91 14.05
N GLU A 52 22.02 2.19 12.93
CA GLU A 52 21.08 2.37 11.83
C GLU A 52 20.54 1.03 11.33
N GLU A 53 19.29 1.03 10.87
CA GLU A 53 18.72 -0.13 10.18
C GLU A 53 19.30 -0.28 8.78
N LEU A 54 19.26 -1.50 8.24
CA LEU A 54 19.70 -1.79 6.88
C LEU A 54 19.00 -0.86 5.87
N PRO A 55 19.72 -0.31 4.87
CA PRO A 55 19.13 0.60 3.88
C PRO A 55 17.90 0.01 3.16
N GLN A 56 17.88 -1.32 2.95
CA GLN A 56 16.74 -2.03 2.35
C GLN A 56 15.51 -2.03 3.27
N VAL A 57 15.71 -2.23 4.57
CA VAL A 57 14.63 -2.19 5.58
C VAL A 57 14.12 -0.77 5.73
N GLN A 58 14.99 0.24 5.73
CA GLN A 58 14.57 1.65 5.74
C GLN A 58 13.71 2.00 4.52
N ARG A 59 14.08 1.53 3.31
CA ARG A 59 13.26 1.72 2.09
C ARG A 59 11.91 1.01 2.19
N ALA A 60 11.90 -0.22 2.67
CA ALA A 60 10.67 -0.98 2.88
C ALA A 60 9.77 -0.33 3.95
N ALA A 61 10.34 0.24 5.02
CA ALA A 61 9.59 0.97 6.05
C ALA A 61 8.95 2.24 5.49
N ARG A 62 9.66 2.98 4.63
CA ARG A 62 9.08 4.12 3.89
C ARG A 62 7.94 3.68 2.96
N ALA A 63 8.08 2.51 2.31
CA ALA A 63 7.01 1.95 1.47
C ALA A 63 5.76 1.67 2.30
N TRP A 64 5.96 0.98 3.43
CA TRP A 64 4.92 0.61 4.37
C TRP A 64 4.21 1.84 4.95
N SER A 65 4.95 2.88 5.38
CA SER A 65 4.35 4.12 5.90
C SER A 65 3.42 4.76 4.87
N ASN A 66 3.87 4.84 3.62
CA ASN A 66 3.06 5.41 2.55
C ASN A 66 1.84 4.54 2.21
N ASP A 67 1.94 3.22 2.34
CA ASP A 67 0.79 2.33 2.19
C ASP A 67 -0.24 2.53 3.32
N VAL A 68 0.22 2.66 4.57
CA VAL A 68 -0.64 2.94 5.73
C VAL A 68 -1.37 4.27 5.61
N GLU A 69 -0.76 5.28 4.98
CA GLU A 69 -1.42 6.57 4.74
C GLU A 69 -2.51 6.51 3.66
N ASN A 70 -2.33 5.70 2.61
CA ASN A 70 -3.21 5.73 1.43
C ASN A 70 -4.24 4.60 1.40
N ILE A 71 -3.87 3.37 1.79
CA ILE A 71 -4.72 2.18 1.65
C ILE A 71 -5.97 2.26 2.55
N PRO A 72 -5.90 2.65 3.83
CA PRO A 72 -7.10 2.77 4.67
C PRO A 72 -8.11 3.77 4.11
N ILE A 73 -7.64 4.89 3.57
CA ILE A 73 -8.51 5.90 2.96
C ILE A 73 -9.16 5.33 1.70
N PHE A 74 -8.40 4.64 0.85
CA PHE A 74 -8.94 3.96 -0.32
C PHE A 74 -10.00 2.91 0.04
N LEU A 75 -9.75 2.09 1.07
CA LEU A 75 -10.71 1.09 1.53
C LEU A 75 -12.01 1.74 2.03
N ALA A 76 -11.90 2.82 2.82
CA ALA A 76 -13.07 3.59 3.27
C ALA A 76 -13.86 4.18 2.10
N LEU A 77 -13.19 4.78 1.12
CA LEU A 77 -13.83 5.29 -0.09
C LEU A 77 -14.42 4.15 -0.94
N GLY A 78 -13.78 2.99 -0.98
CA GLY A 78 -14.28 1.80 -1.68
C GLY A 78 -15.59 1.28 -1.08
N VAL A 79 -15.71 1.24 0.25
CA VAL A 79 -16.98 0.92 0.94
C VAL A 79 -18.06 1.93 0.56
N ALA A 80 -17.75 3.23 0.64
CA ALA A 80 -18.70 4.28 0.29
C ALA A 80 -19.14 4.18 -1.19
N TYR A 81 -18.20 3.93 -2.10
CA TYR A 81 -18.45 3.74 -3.53
C TYR A 81 -19.41 2.58 -3.80
N VAL A 82 -19.21 1.45 -3.11
CA VAL A 82 -20.07 0.27 -3.21
C VAL A 82 -21.46 0.55 -2.63
N TRP A 83 -21.55 1.22 -1.47
CA TRP A 83 -22.81 1.53 -0.79
C TRP A 83 -23.70 2.49 -1.58
N VAL A 84 -23.11 3.55 -2.16
CA VAL A 84 -23.85 4.51 -2.98
C VAL A 84 -24.13 3.92 -4.38
N GLY A 85 -23.50 2.79 -4.74
CA GLY A 85 -23.64 2.20 -6.06
C GLY A 85 -23.10 3.09 -7.18
N ALA A 86 -22.09 3.91 -6.87
CA ALA A 86 -21.50 4.85 -7.82
C ALA A 86 -20.93 4.07 -9.02
N ALA A 87 -21.34 4.44 -10.24
CA ALA A 87 -20.84 3.92 -11.53
C ALA A 87 -20.22 2.50 -11.48
N PRO A 88 -21.02 1.43 -11.33
CA PRO A 88 -20.50 0.07 -11.07
C PRO A 88 -19.64 -0.48 -12.22
N GLY A 89 -19.78 0.04 -13.45
CA GLY A 89 -18.92 -0.31 -14.58
C GLY A 89 -17.48 0.23 -14.49
N LEU A 90 -17.27 1.31 -13.74
CA LEU A 90 -15.94 1.92 -13.53
C LEU A 90 -15.22 1.36 -12.29
N ALA A 91 -15.93 0.66 -11.41
CA ALA A 91 -15.39 0.13 -10.15
C ALA A 91 -14.13 -0.73 -10.38
N ALA A 92 -14.21 -1.67 -11.34
CA ALA A 92 -13.10 -2.55 -11.70
C ALA A 92 -11.85 -1.76 -12.09
N TRP A 93 -12.02 -0.80 -13.01
CA TRP A 93 -10.93 0.02 -13.52
C TRP A 93 -10.30 0.90 -12.45
N LEU A 94 -11.11 1.55 -11.63
CA LEU A 94 -10.60 2.42 -10.55
C LEU A 94 -9.86 1.63 -9.48
N PHE A 95 -10.44 0.52 -9.01
CA PHE A 95 -9.84 -0.29 -7.96
C PHE A 95 -8.56 -1.00 -8.44
N LEU A 96 -8.57 -1.55 -9.66
CA LEU A 96 -7.38 -2.19 -10.23
C LEU A 96 -6.28 -1.18 -10.54
N THR A 97 -6.62 0.01 -11.05
CA THR A 97 -5.63 1.07 -11.34
C THR A 97 -4.98 1.57 -10.06
N PHE A 98 -5.76 1.82 -9.00
CA PHE A 98 -5.22 2.19 -7.70
C PHE A 98 -4.29 1.10 -7.17
N THR A 99 -4.75 -0.16 -7.20
CA THR A 99 -3.94 -1.31 -6.75
C THR A 99 -2.64 -1.40 -7.53
N GLY A 100 -2.70 -1.43 -8.86
CA GLY A 100 -1.53 -1.46 -9.73
C GLY A 100 -0.55 -0.32 -9.44
N ALA A 101 -1.06 0.91 -9.30
CA ALA A 101 -0.25 2.07 -8.94
C ALA A 101 0.46 1.89 -7.58
N ARG A 102 -0.21 1.32 -6.57
CA ARG A 102 0.42 1.00 -5.27
C ARG A 102 1.52 -0.05 -5.37
N TYR A 103 1.32 -1.09 -6.18
CA TYR A 103 2.36 -2.09 -6.43
C TYR A 103 3.56 -1.48 -7.13
N VAL A 104 3.34 -0.73 -8.22
CA VAL A 104 4.41 -0.04 -8.96
C VAL A 104 5.15 0.94 -8.04
N HIS A 105 4.44 1.75 -7.25
CA HIS A 105 5.06 2.66 -6.29
C HIS A 105 6.01 1.95 -5.32
N THR A 106 5.57 0.79 -4.80
CA THR A 106 6.35 -0.02 -3.86
C THR A 106 7.60 -0.58 -4.53
N LEU A 107 7.46 -1.17 -5.72
CA LEU A 107 8.57 -1.73 -6.49
C LEU A 107 9.59 -0.64 -6.83
N CYS A 108 9.15 0.52 -7.31
CA CYS A 108 10.02 1.65 -7.61
C CYS A 108 10.74 2.15 -6.35
N LEU A 109 10.09 2.17 -5.19
CA LEU A 109 10.73 2.61 -3.95
C LEU A 109 11.80 1.62 -3.48
N LEU A 110 11.52 0.32 -3.54
CA LEU A 110 12.50 -0.72 -3.20
C LEU A 110 13.70 -0.69 -4.15
N ALA A 111 13.43 -0.58 -5.46
CA ALA A 111 14.45 -0.49 -6.51
C ALA A 111 15.18 0.86 -6.58
N GLY A 112 14.69 1.89 -5.88
CA GLY A 112 15.27 3.25 -5.95
C GLY A 112 15.05 3.95 -7.30
N LEU A 113 14.01 3.60 -8.04
CA LEU A 113 13.71 4.12 -9.36
C LEU A 113 12.88 5.40 -9.29
N GLN A 114 13.53 6.55 -9.50
CA GLN A 114 12.87 7.79 -9.90
C GLN A 114 12.85 7.89 -11.43
N PRO A 115 11.85 8.56 -12.06
CA PRO A 115 10.73 9.34 -11.50
C PRO A 115 9.43 8.53 -11.30
N TRP A 116 9.43 7.24 -11.68
CA TRP A 116 8.25 6.37 -11.72
C TRP A 116 7.50 6.26 -10.40
N ARG A 117 8.22 6.36 -9.26
CA ARG A 117 7.61 6.46 -7.92
C ARG A 117 6.61 7.62 -7.84
N THR A 118 7.03 8.82 -8.23
CA THR A 118 6.20 10.02 -8.12
C THR A 118 4.99 9.94 -9.04
N VAL A 119 5.19 9.43 -10.26
CA VAL A 119 4.10 9.21 -11.22
C VAL A 119 3.07 8.23 -10.66
N ALA A 120 3.52 7.07 -10.14
CA ALA A 120 2.63 6.07 -9.55
C ALA A 120 1.85 6.62 -8.33
N TYR A 121 2.48 7.47 -7.52
CA TYR A 121 1.81 8.14 -6.41
C TYR A 121 0.68 9.06 -6.91
N PHE A 122 0.96 9.93 -7.89
CA PHE A 122 -0.05 10.82 -8.45
C PHE A 122 -1.19 10.09 -9.15
N VAL A 123 -0.91 8.98 -9.83
CA VAL A 123 -1.95 8.12 -10.41
C VAL A 123 -2.86 7.56 -9.32
N GLY A 124 -2.30 7.03 -8.23
CA GLY A 124 -3.08 6.52 -7.10
C GLY A 124 -3.96 7.60 -6.45
N VAL A 125 -3.40 8.78 -6.20
CA VAL A 125 -4.14 9.92 -5.65
C VAL A 125 -5.22 10.41 -6.61
N GLY A 126 -4.94 10.48 -7.90
CA GLY A 126 -5.92 10.83 -8.93
C GLY A 126 -7.11 9.87 -8.94
N CYS A 127 -6.87 8.55 -8.82
CA CYS A 127 -7.96 7.57 -8.70
C CYS A 127 -8.86 7.84 -7.49
N MET A 128 -8.27 8.21 -6.34
CA MET A 128 -9.06 8.53 -5.14
C MET A 128 -9.92 9.78 -5.34
N PHE A 129 -9.39 10.84 -5.97
CA PHE A 129 -10.18 12.02 -6.29
C PHE A 129 -11.33 11.73 -7.26
N VAL A 130 -11.09 10.89 -8.28
CA VAL A 130 -12.15 10.44 -9.20
C VAL A 130 -13.23 9.66 -8.45
N MET A 131 -12.85 8.77 -7.53
CA MET A 131 -13.82 8.06 -6.68
C MET A 131 -14.65 9.02 -5.84
N CYS A 132 -14.04 10.03 -5.21
CA CYS A 132 -14.76 11.06 -4.46
C CYS A 132 -15.79 11.78 -5.33
N GLY A 133 -15.40 12.20 -6.55
CA GLY A 133 -16.31 12.86 -7.49
C GLY A 133 -17.49 11.98 -7.89
N LEU A 134 -17.24 10.69 -8.17
CA LEU A 134 -18.29 9.73 -8.52
C LEU A 134 -19.24 9.44 -7.36
N ILE A 135 -18.72 9.30 -6.14
CA ILE A 135 -19.53 9.13 -4.93
C ILE A 135 -20.45 10.33 -4.74
N MET A 136 -19.90 11.55 -4.79
CA MET A 136 -20.70 12.77 -4.65
C MET A 136 -21.76 12.89 -5.75
N SER A 137 -21.44 12.54 -7.00
CA SER A 137 -22.40 12.59 -8.11
C SER A 137 -23.56 11.59 -7.97
N ALA A 138 -23.36 10.47 -7.27
CA ALA A 138 -24.37 9.45 -7.09
C ALA A 138 -25.25 9.67 -5.84
N LEU A 139 -24.88 10.65 -4.99
CA LEU A 139 -25.70 11.10 -3.87
C LEU A 139 -26.74 12.17 -4.26
N HIS A 140 -26.59 12.77 -5.44
CA HIS A 140 -27.52 13.72 -6.03
C HIS A 140 -28.53 13.01 -6.95
#